data_AF-A0A5B2Z0E8-F1
#
_entry.id   AF-A0A5B2Z0E8-F1
#
_cell.length_a   1.000
_cell.length_b   1.000
_cell.length_c   1.000
_cell.angle_alpha   90.00
_cell.angle_beta   90.00
_cell.angle_gamma   90.00
#
_symmetry.space_group_name_H-M   'P 1'
#
loop_
_entity.id
_entity.type
_entity.pdbx_description
1 polymer ?
#
loop_
_entity_poly.entity_id
_entity_poly.type
_entity_poly.pdbx_seq_one_letter_code
_entity_poly.pdbx_strand_id
1 'polypeptide(L)' 'MNLEFVKDLDLENVKKIKERLEWFYLNYEYFKRYYVGKHVAIKDQKVIDCDRSLDTLLERLQIRDYRDSIAIEFVYP' A
#
# COMPACT_ATOMS: atom_id res chain seq x y z
N MET A 1 15.09 20.03 -16.23
CA MET A 1 14.61 19.02 -15.28
C MET A 1 15.80 18.15 -14.90
N ASN A 2 16.22 18.19 -13.64
CA ASN A 2 17.44 17.50 -13.20
C ASN A 2 17.17 16.00 -13.07
N LEU A 3 17.92 15.17 -13.81
CA LEU A 3 17.73 13.71 -13.87
C LEU A 3 18.13 13.01 -12.56
N GLU A 4 19.02 13.62 -11.77
CA GLU A 4 19.42 13.09 -10.45
C GLU A 4 18.26 13.19 -9.45
N PHE A 5 17.56 14.33 -9.44
CA PHE A 5 16.38 14.53 -8.59
C PHE A 5 15.24 13.53 -8.87
N VAL A 6 15.07 13.15 -10.14
CA VAL A 6 14.06 12.15 -10.55
C VAL A 6 14.45 10.76 -10.06
N LYS A 7 15.73 10.39 -10.15
CA LYS A 7 16.23 9.08 -9.67
C LYS A 7 16.12 8.94 -8.15
N ASP A 8 16.46 9.97 -7.39
CA ASP A 8 16.40 9.93 -5.93
C ASP A 8 14.96 9.83 -5.42
N LEU A 9 14.03 10.55 -6.06
CA LEU A 9 12.60 10.48 -5.76
C LEU A 9 12.03 9.07 -5.99
N ASP A 10 12.42 8.42 -7.09
CA ASP A 10 11.99 7.07 -7.40
C ASP A 10 12.56 6.04 -6.41
N LEU A 11 13.83 6.19 -6.01
CA LEU A 11 14.47 5.33 -5.01
C LEU A 11 13.83 5.44 -3.62
N GLU A 12 13.49 6.66 -3.18
CA GLU A 12 12.82 6.88 -1.90
C GLU A 12 11.41 6.26 -1.89
N ASN A 13 10.66 6.40 -3.00
CA ASN A 13 9.34 5.80 -3.14
C ASN A 13 9.41 4.26 -3.11
N VAL A 14 10.39 3.66 -3.78
CA VAL A 14 10.60 2.21 -3.76
C VAL A 14 10.91 1.72 -2.35
N LYS A 15 11.75 2.44 -1.58
CA LYS A 15 12.03 2.11 -0.17
C LYS A 15 10.77 2.15 0.68
N LYS A 16 9.96 3.20 0.56
CA LYS A 16 8.69 3.34 1.30
C LYS A 16 7.70 2.23 0.96
N ILE A 17 7.60 1.81 -0.29
CA ILE A 17 6.77 0.66 -0.68
C ILE A 17 7.29 -0.62 -0.03
N LYS A 18 8.60 -0.87 -0.12
CA LYS A 18 9.22 -2.05 0.49
C LYS A 18 8.96 -2.14 1.99
N GLU A 19 9.16 -1.04 2.73
CA GLU A 19 8.93 -0.99 4.18
C GLU A 19 7.46 -1.30 4.56
N ARG A 20 6.51 -0.84 3.74
CA ARG A 20 5.08 -1.12 3.96
C ARG A 20 4.72 -2.58 3.69
N LEU A 21 5.31 -3.18 2.66
CA LEU A 21 5.13 -4.61 2.35
C LEU A 21 5.75 -5.48 3.43
N GLU A 22 6.98 -5.18 3.87
CA GLU A 22 7.63 -5.89 4.97
C GLU A 22 6.78 -5.81 6.24
N TRP A 23 6.25 -4.63 6.58
CA TRP A 23 5.35 -4.47 7.71
C TRP A 23 4.06 -5.31 7.55
N PHE A 24 3.44 -5.33 6.36
CA PHE A 24 2.27 -6.17 6.09
C PHE A 24 2.56 -7.65 6.37
N TYR A 25 3.64 -8.18 5.80
CA TYR A 25 3.99 -9.60 5.93
C TYR A 25 4.43 -9.97 7.35
N LEU A 26 5.13 -9.08 8.07
CA LEU A 26 5.47 -9.30 9.48
C LEU A 26 4.24 -9.37 10.38
N ASN A 27 3.13 -8.74 9.98
CA ASN A 27 1.87 -8.71 10.72
C ASN A 27 0.77 -9.58 10.07
N TYR A 28 1.13 -10.50 9.19
CA TYR A 28 0.15 -11.17 8.32
C TYR A 28 -0.93 -11.96 9.09
N GLU A 29 -0.61 -12.52 10.26
CA GLU A 29 -1.60 -13.20 11.11
C GLU A 29 -2.67 -12.26 11.68
N TYR A 30 -2.31 -11.00 11.96
CA TYR A 30 -3.30 -9.96 12.27
C TYR A 30 -4.20 -9.70 11.06
N PHE A 31 -3.61 -9.61 9.86
CA PHE A 31 -4.37 -9.36 8.64
C PHE A 31 -5.34 -10.49 8.31
N LYS A 32 -4.90 -11.76 8.40
CA LYS A 32 -5.78 -12.93 8.24
C LYS A 32 -6.97 -12.87 9.19
N ARG A 33 -6.76 -12.50 10.45
CA ARG A 33 -7.83 -12.48 11.45
C ARG A 33 -8.93 -11.45 11.17
N TYR A 34 -8.58 -10.29 10.61
CA TYR A 34 -9.51 -9.15 10.50
C TYR A 34 -9.89 -8.75 9.07
N TYR A 35 -9.09 -9.15 8.08
CA TYR A 35 -9.20 -8.68 6.70
C TYR A 35 -9.19 -9.81 5.66
N VAL A 36 -9.36 -11.07 6.06
CA VAL A 36 -9.42 -12.20 5.12
C VAL A 36 -10.38 -11.96 3.95
N GLY A 37 -9.91 -12.24 2.74
CA GLY A 37 -10.67 -12.07 1.51
C GLY A 37 -10.89 -10.60 1.11
N LYS A 38 -10.09 -9.67 1.63
CA LYS A 38 -10.13 -8.25 1.27
C LYS A 38 -8.78 -7.78 0.74
N HIS A 39 -8.84 -6.79 -0.13
CA HIS A 39 -7.76 -5.85 -0.42
C HIS A 39 -7.66 -4.84 0.72
N VAL A 40 -6.45 -4.59 1.20
CA VAL A 40 -6.14 -3.64 2.26
C VAL A 40 -5.17 -2.60 1.74
N ALA A 41 -5.56 -1.33 1.87
CA ALA A 41 -4.72 -0.19 1.56
C ALA A 41 -3.91 0.21 2.79
N ILE A 42 -2.60 0.31 2.64
CA ILE A 42 -1.64 0.50 3.71
C ILE A 42 -0.82 1.75 3.45
N LYS A 43 -0.79 2.63 4.44
CA LYS A 43 0.03 3.84 4.48
C LYS A 43 0.57 4.04 5.89
N ASP A 44 1.84 4.38 5.99
CA ASP A 44 2.54 4.64 7.26
C ASP A 44 2.28 3.56 8.32
N GLN A 45 2.37 2.29 7.90
CA GLN A 45 2.14 1.09 8.73
C GLN A 45 0.74 1.05 9.38
N LYS A 46 -0.25 1.56 8.67
CA LYS A 46 -1.66 1.55 9.08
C LYS A 46 -2.54 1.17 7.91
N VAL A 47 -3.62 0.47 8.20
CA VAL A 47 -4.72 0.26 7.25
C VAL A 47 -5.51 1.56 7.16
N ILE A 48 -5.60 2.12 5.95
CA ILE A 48 -6.36 3.35 5.70
C ILE A 48 -7.73 3.09 5.07
N ASP A 49 -7.88 1.98 4.35
CA ASP A 49 -9.16 1.49 3.79
C ASP A 49 -9.02 -0.01 3.44
N CYS A 50 -10.13 -0.72 3.27
CA CYS A 50 -10.16 -2.09 2.77
C CYS A 50 -11.47 -2.41 2.05
N ASP A 51 -11.41 -3.29 1.05
CA ASP A 51 -12.60 -3.77 0.35
C ASP A 51 -12.39 -5.18 -0.23
N ARG A 52 -13.48 -5.90 -0.52
CA ARG A 52 -13.40 -7.14 -1.28
C ARG A 52 -13.16 -6.89 -2.77
N SER A 53 -13.64 -5.77 -3.30
CA SER A 53 -13.43 -5.33 -4.68
C SER A 53 -12.27 -4.35 -4.74
N LEU A 54 -11.23 -4.70 -5.51
CA LEU A 54 -10.12 -3.79 -5.77
C LEU A 54 -10.62 -2.49 -6.42
N ASP A 55 -11.52 -2.57 -7.39
CA ASP A 55 -12.06 -1.40 -8.09
C ASP A 55 -12.76 -0.44 -7.13
N THR A 56 -13.61 -0.98 -6.25
CA THR A 56 -14.33 -0.17 -5.25
C THR A 56 -13.36 0.49 -4.28
N LEU A 57 -12.29 -0.21 -3.88
CA LEU A 57 -11.24 0.35 -3.04
C LEU A 57 -10.50 1.49 -3.76
N LEU A 58 -10.12 1.31 -5.01
CA LEU A 58 -9.41 2.32 -5.81
C LEU A 58 -10.26 3.58 -6.04
N GLU A 59 -11.56 3.41 -6.31
CA GLU A 59 -12.50 4.52 -6.45
C GLU A 59 -12.57 5.37 -5.17
N ARG A 60 -12.61 4.73 -3.99
CA ARG A 60 -12.65 5.44 -2.70
C ARG A 60 -11.33 6.11 -2.36
N LEU A 61 -10.20 5.47 -2.66
CA LEU A 61 -8.88 6.02 -2.37
C LEU A 61 -8.59 7.28 -3.20
N GLN A 62 -9.27 7.48 -4.33
CA GLN A 62 -9.09 8.63 -5.22
C GLN A 62 -7.60 8.99 -5.38
N ILE A 63 -6.77 8.01 -5.75
CA ILE A 63 -5.31 8.19 -5.84
C ILE A 63 -5.01 9.22 -6.93
N ARG A 64 -4.77 10.46 -6.52
CA ARG A 64 -4.54 11.62 -7.41
C ARG A 64 -3.05 11.91 -7.60
N ASP A 65 -2.19 11.46 -6.69
CA ASP A 65 -0.74 11.69 -6.73
C ASP A 65 0.02 10.41 -6.38
N TYR A 66 0.88 9.96 -7.30
CA TYR A 66 1.74 8.78 -7.14
C TYR A 66 2.80 8.95 -6.03
N ARG A 67 3.06 10.19 -5.61
CA ARG A 67 4.01 10.52 -4.54
C ARG A 67 3.49 10.11 -3.17
N ASP A 68 2.17 10.04 -3.01
CA ASP A 68 1.53 9.56 -1.81
C ASP A 68 1.39 8.05 -1.93
N SER A 69 2.54 7.37 -1.91
CA SER A 69 2.64 5.94 -2.16
C SER A 69 1.77 5.18 -1.14
N ILE A 70 0.82 4.39 -1.64
CA ILE A 70 -0.05 3.50 -0.86
C ILE A 70 0.26 2.08 -1.34
N ALA A 71 0.50 1.16 -0.41
CA ALA A 71 0.60 -0.26 -0.74
C ALA A 71 -0.80 -0.88 -0.69
N ILE A 72 -1.19 -1.68 -1.68
CA ILE A 72 -2.46 -2.40 -1.69
C ILE A 72 -2.15 -3.89 -1.78
N GLU A 73 -2.56 -4.64 -0.76
CA GLU A 73 -2.30 -6.08 -0.68
C GLU A 73 -3.60 -6.86 -0.47
N PHE A 74 -3.66 -8.09 -0.99
CA PHE A 74 -4.79 -8.99 -0.76
C PHE A 74 -4.46 -9.96 0.37
N VAL A 75 -5.42 -10.14 1.28
CA VAL A 75 -5.27 -11.10 2.38
C VAL A 75 -5.88 -12.43 1.99
N TYR A 76 -5.01 -13.39 1.74
CA TYR A 76 -5.40 -14.78 1.47
C TYR A 76 -5.90 -15.48 2.74
N PRO A 77 -6.82 -16.45 2.60
CA PRO A 77 -7.22 -17.35 3.69
C PRO A 77 -6.06 -18.06 4.37
#